data_AF-A0AAD8W381-F1
#
_entry.id   AF-A0AAD8W381-F1
#
_cell.length_a   1.000
_cell.length_b   1.000
_cell.length_c   1.000
_cell.angle_alpha   90.00
_cell.angle_beta   90.00
_cell.angle_gamma   90.00
#
_symmetry.space_group_name_H-M   'P 1'
#
loop_
_entity.id
_entity.type
_entity.pdbx_description
1 polymer ?
#
loop_
_entity_poly.entity_id
_entity_poly.type
_entity_poly.pdbx_seq_one_letter_code
_entity_poly.pdbx_strand_id
1 'polypeptide(L)'
;MIDGGPGYPVDGIKEQTPCDLHEVFRNLSLKVAVGFVLPTLGPEGEPALWHGNEIPAGYARVGVDSIVPSFESLQLEIPGGEALATSEDQFVYSGFSGVNLSLDGVATVTPNGLLELTNGRLRLKGHAFHPAPFCFSKRPNGTVQSFAVSYVFAIYCDQPNICGHGIAFLLAENKNFSTAMPSQYMGLINDHNNGEARNRFFAVTSRKQGLSSKAPGSLVLV
;
A
#
# COMPACT_ATOMS: atom_id res chain seq x y z
N MET A 1 -13.90 -31.61 5.93
CA MET A 1 -14.23 -31.54 7.37
C MET A 1 -13.02 -32.07 8.12
N ILE A 2 -12.42 -31.26 8.99
CA ILE A 2 -11.28 -31.65 9.83
C ILE A 2 -11.75 -31.54 11.29
N ASP A 3 -11.56 -32.63 12.05
CA ASP A 3 -12.04 -32.84 13.42
C ASP A 3 -11.30 -31.96 14.47
N GLY A 4 -12.05 -31.14 15.21
CA GLY A 4 -12.30 -31.37 16.64
C GLY A 4 -11.21 -31.21 17.72
N GLY A 5 -10.11 -30.48 17.52
CA GLY A 5 -9.20 -30.05 18.60
C GLY A 5 -9.41 -28.58 19.01
N PRO A 6 -8.85 -28.08 20.14
CA PRO A 6 -9.00 -26.68 20.60
C PRO A 6 -8.19 -25.67 19.77
N GLY A 7 -7.86 -26.02 18.53
CA GLY A 7 -7.16 -25.18 17.57
C GLY A 7 -8.12 -24.57 16.57
N TYR A 8 -7.73 -23.44 16.01
CA TYR A 8 -8.47 -22.83 14.92
C TYR A 8 -8.26 -23.64 13.63
N PRO A 9 -9.22 -23.64 12.69
CA PRO A 9 -9.09 -24.40 11.44
C PRO A 9 -7.81 -24.10 10.64
N VAL A 10 -7.27 -22.89 10.78
CA VAL A 10 -6.05 -22.43 10.11
C VAL A 10 -4.76 -23.03 10.68
N ASP A 11 -4.78 -23.56 11.91
CA ASP A 11 -3.60 -24.12 12.58
C ASP A 11 -3.14 -25.44 11.92
N GLY A 12 -4.00 -26.07 11.13
CA GLY A 12 -3.69 -27.27 10.36
C GLY A 12 -2.89 -27.01 9.07
N ILE A 13 -2.71 -25.75 8.68
CA ILE A 13 -2.08 -25.37 7.40
C ILE A 13 -0.56 -25.36 7.57
N LYS A 14 0.08 -26.45 7.13
CA LYS A 14 1.54 -26.64 7.22
C LYS A 14 2.30 -26.28 5.94
N GLU A 15 1.58 -26.18 4.84
CA GLU A 15 2.10 -25.80 3.53
C GLU A 15 1.12 -24.87 2.82
N GLN A 16 1.60 -24.18 1.79
CA GLN A 16 0.76 -23.31 0.97
C GLN A 16 -0.40 -24.11 0.39
N THR A 17 -1.62 -23.77 0.78
CA THR A 17 -2.82 -24.54 0.42
C THR A 17 -3.74 -23.65 -0.44
N PRO A 18 -4.12 -24.08 -1.66
CA PRO A 18 -5.07 -23.33 -2.47
C PRO A 18 -6.41 -23.12 -1.75
N CYS A 19 -7.01 -21.94 -1.92
CA CYS A 19 -8.30 -21.61 -1.33
C CYS A 19 -9.11 -20.68 -2.22
N ASP A 20 -10.43 -20.72 -2.03
CA ASP A 20 -11.34 -19.76 -2.63
C ASP A 20 -11.66 -18.66 -1.61
N LEU A 21 -11.56 -17.41 -2.06
CA LEU A 21 -12.02 -16.27 -1.29
C LEU A 21 -13.49 -16.02 -1.62
N HIS A 22 -14.31 -15.95 -0.59
CA HIS A 22 -15.73 -15.74 -0.70
C HIS A 22 -16.16 -14.47 0.04
N GLU A 23 -17.10 -13.75 -0.56
CA GLU A 23 -17.82 -12.67 0.10
C GLU A 23 -19.26 -13.12 0.38
N VAL A 24 -19.80 -12.70 1.52
CA VAL A 24 -21.18 -13.00 1.89
C VAL A 24 -22.06 -11.82 1.54
N PHE A 25 -22.90 -11.97 0.53
CA PHE A 25 -23.90 -10.98 0.14
C PHE A 25 -25.30 -11.51 0.42
N ARG A 26 -26.03 -10.89 1.37
CA ARG A 26 -27.42 -11.27 1.74
C ARG A 26 -27.60 -12.79 1.98
N ASN A 27 -26.76 -13.39 2.83
CA ASN A 27 -26.70 -14.83 3.14
C ASN A 27 -26.28 -15.77 2.00
N LEU A 28 -25.87 -15.24 0.84
CA LEU A 28 -25.26 -16.02 -0.24
C LEU A 28 -23.75 -15.86 -0.18
N SER A 29 -23.03 -16.97 -0.19
CA SER A 29 -21.57 -16.99 -0.29
C SER A 29 -21.18 -17.00 -1.76
N LEU A 30 -20.57 -15.91 -2.23
CA LEU A 30 -20.13 -15.74 -3.61
C LEU A 30 -18.61 -15.88 -3.66
N LYS A 31 -18.12 -16.73 -4.57
CA LYS A 31 -16.68 -16.81 -4.85
C LYS A 31 -16.26 -15.55 -5.59
N VAL A 32 -15.30 -14.82 -5.01
CA VAL A 32 -14.83 -13.53 -5.54
C VAL A 32 -13.38 -13.59 -5.99
N ALA A 33 -12.59 -14.51 -5.45
CA ALA A 33 -11.20 -14.69 -5.86
C ALA A 33 -10.74 -16.14 -5.64
N VAL A 34 -9.70 -16.51 -6.38
CA VAL A 34 -8.90 -17.72 -6.15
C VAL A 34 -7.58 -17.27 -5.56
N GLY A 35 -7.10 -17.97 -4.55
CA GLY A 35 -5.86 -17.67 -3.89
C GLY A 35 -5.31 -18.88 -3.14
N PHE A 36 -4.51 -18.59 -2.13
CA PHE A 36 -3.89 -19.61 -1.29
C PHE A 36 -3.72 -19.10 0.12
N VAL A 37 -3.76 -20.01 1.09
CA VAL A 37 -3.42 -19.75 2.49
C VAL A 37 -1.99 -20.21 2.74
N LEU A 38 -1.20 -19.39 3.42
CA LEU A 38 0.16 -19.71 3.82
C LEU A 38 0.18 -20.30 5.24
N PRO A 39 1.22 -21.07 5.57
CA PRO A 39 1.41 -21.59 6.92
C PRO A 39 1.41 -20.49 7.99
N THR A 40 0.79 -20.81 9.13
CA THR A 40 0.74 -19.98 10.34
C THR A 40 2.01 -20.09 11.18
N LEU A 41 2.88 -21.05 10.87
CA LEU A 41 4.22 -21.18 11.42
C LEU A 41 5.25 -21.11 10.30
N GLY A 42 6.42 -20.56 10.59
CA GLY A 42 7.57 -20.61 9.72
C GLY A 42 8.25 -21.98 9.73
N PRO A 43 9.30 -22.15 8.90
CA PRO A 43 9.97 -23.44 8.71
C PRO A 43 10.62 -24.01 9.97
N GLU A 44 10.93 -23.20 10.98
CA GLU A 44 11.51 -23.62 12.26
C GLU A 44 10.46 -23.68 13.40
N GLY A 45 9.17 -23.51 13.08
CA GLY A 45 8.07 -23.54 14.04
C GLY A 45 7.81 -22.20 14.74
N GLU A 46 8.44 -21.12 14.28
CA GLU A 46 8.20 -19.75 14.75
C GLU A 46 6.85 -19.22 14.27
N PRO A 47 6.16 -18.32 15.01
CA PRO A 47 4.93 -17.71 14.56
C PRO A 47 5.09 -16.98 13.23
N ALA A 48 4.17 -17.19 12.30
CA ALA A 48 4.13 -16.41 11.08
C ALA A 48 3.87 -14.94 11.40
N LEU A 49 4.68 -14.08 10.79
CA LEU A 49 4.61 -12.64 10.98
C LEU A 49 3.85 -11.96 9.85
N TRP A 50 3.09 -10.92 10.21
CA TRP A 50 2.50 -9.93 9.33
C TRP A 50 3.06 -8.55 9.67
N HIS A 51 3.81 -7.96 8.75
CA HIS A 51 4.55 -6.71 8.96
C HIS A 51 5.39 -6.70 10.25
N GLY A 52 6.01 -7.84 10.60
CA GLY A 52 6.84 -7.97 11.81
C GLY A 52 6.08 -8.24 13.10
N ASN A 53 4.74 -8.33 13.07
CA ASN A 53 3.91 -8.70 14.22
C ASN A 53 3.41 -10.14 14.09
N GLU A 54 3.21 -10.82 15.22
CA GLU A 54 2.58 -12.15 15.23
C GLU A 54 1.14 -12.08 14.70
N ILE A 55 0.77 -13.07 13.89
CA ILE A 55 -0.61 -13.20 13.43
C ILE A 55 -1.47 -13.72 14.59
N PRO A 56 -2.60 -13.07 14.92
CA PRO A 56 -3.47 -13.54 15.99
C PRO A 56 -3.98 -14.97 15.75
N ALA A 57 -4.16 -15.73 16.83
CA ALA A 57 -4.72 -17.07 16.75
C ALA A 57 -6.10 -17.04 16.04
N GLY A 58 -6.29 -17.97 15.11
CA GLY A 58 -7.50 -18.02 14.26
C GLY A 58 -7.40 -17.27 12.93
N TYR A 59 -6.27 -16.61 12.66
CA TYR A 59 -6.01 -15.93 11.40
C TYR A 59 -4.81 -16.55 10.67
N ALA A 60 -4.78 -16.39 9.35
CA ALA A 60 -3.67 -16.82 8.50
C ALA A 60 -3.42 -15.80 7.39
N ARG A 61 -2.22 -15.84 6.82
CA ARG A 61 -1.89 -15.04 5.63
C ARG A 61 -2.53 -15.68 4.40
N VAL A 62 -3.16 -14.86 3.57
CA VAL A 62 -3.74 -15.29 2.30
C VAL A 62 -3.11 -14.50 1.15
N GLY A 63 -2.72 -15.22 0.10
CA GLY A 63 -2.38 -14.67 -1.20
C GLY A 63 -3.58 -14.76 -2.16
N VAL A 64 -3.64 -13.87 -3.14
CA VAL A 64 -4.67 -13.87 -4.18
C VAL A 64 -3.98 -14.07 -5.54
N ASP A 65 -4.40 -15.12 -6.25
CA ASP A 65 -3.87 -15.46 -7.58
C ASP A 65 -4.66 -14.77 -8.69
N SER A 66 -6.00 -14.78 -8.58
CA SER A 66 -6.89 -14.18 -9.58
C SER A 66 -8.23 -13.79 -8.96
N ILE A 67 -8.83 -12.73 -9.52
CA ILE A 67 -10.16 -12.25 -9.14
C ILE A 67 -11.17 -12.80 -10.15
N VAL A 68 -12.33 -13.24 -9.67
CA VAL A 68 -13.42 -13.69 -10.54
C VAL A 68 -13.92 -12.50 -11.37
N PRO A 69 -14.07 -12.64 -12.69
CA PRO A 69 -14.57 -11.56 -13.54
C PRO A 69 -15.92 -11.02 -13.02
N SER A 70 -16.09 -9.70 -12.96
CA SER A 70 -17.22 -8.95 -12.36
C SER A 70 -17.10 -8.61 -10.87
N PHE A 71 -16.07 -9.08 -10.15
CA PHE A 71 -15.78 -8.72 -8.76
C PHE A 71 -14.57 -7.79 -8.61
N GLU A 72 -14.11 -7.18 -9.70
CA GLU A 72 -12.94 -6.29 -9.70
C GLU A 72 -13.19 -4.96 -8.94
N SER A 73 -14.47 -4.60 -8.76
CA SER A 73 -14.93 -3.43 -8.01
C SER A 73 -15.25 -3.71 -6.54
N LEU A 74 -14.99 -4.93 -6.06
CA LEU A 74 -15.33 -5.34 -4.71
C LEU A 74 -14.55 -4.54 -3.66
N GLN A 75 -15.28 -3.89 -2.75
CA GLN A 75 -14.72 -3.20 -1.61
C GLN A 75 -14.56 -4.22 -0.48
N LEU A 76 -13.31 -4.56 -0.16
CA LEU A 76 -13.03 -5.30 1.07
C LEU A 76 -13.36 -4.35 2.23
N GLU A 77 -14.32 -4.74 3.08
CA GLU A 77 -14.55 -4.10 4.37
C GLU A 77 -13.37 -4.41 5.29
N ILE A 78 -12.25 -3.73 5.07
CA ILE A 78 -11.27 -3.52 6.14
C ILE A 78 -11.77 -2.26 6.82
N PRO A 79 -12.41 -2.34 8.01
CA PRO A 79 -12.79 -1.15 8.74
C PRO A 79 -11.55 -0.25 8.85
N GLY A 80 -11.69 1.00 8.40
CA GLY A 80 -10.63 2.00 8.40
C GLY A 80 -10.11 2.21 9.81
N GLY A 81 -9.09 1.44 10.16
CA GLY A 81 -8.45 1.47 11.46
C GLY A 81 -7.52 2.66 11.57
N GLU A 82 -7.38 3.12 12.80
CA GLU A 82 -6.49 4.20 13.22
C GLU A 82 -5.03 3.96 12.78
N ALA A 83 -4.27 5.06 12.65
CA ALA A 83 -2.83 4.98 12.44
C ALA A 83 -2.16 4.41 13.69
N LEU A 84 -1.50 3.26 13.56
CA LEU A 84 -0.72 2.65 14.63
C LEU A 84 0.77 2.91 14.34
N ALA A 85 1.41 3.71 15.18
CA ALA A 85 2.87 3.76 15.27
C ALA A 85 3.30 2.63 16.20
N THR A 86 4.00 1.62 15.65
CA THR A 86 4.50 0.49 16.43
C THR A 86 5.91 0.76 16.99
N SER A 87 6.64 1.73 16.41
CA SER A 87 7.88 2.33 16.94
C SER A 87 8.24 3.65 16.21
N GLU A 88 9.34 4.31 16.57
CA GLU A 88 9.83 5.52 15.84
C GLU A 88 10.15 5.26 14.36
N ASP A 89 10.53 4.02 14.01
CA ASP A 89 10.97 3.63 12.67
C ASP A 89 9.91 2.82 11.89
N GLN A 90 8.73 2.56 12.48
CA GLN A 90 7.67 1.74 11.88
C GLN A 90 6.28 2.34 12.08
N PHE A 91 5.55 2.53 10.98
CA PHE A 91 4.19 3.04 10.97
C PHE A 91 3.30 2.27 9.99
N VAL A 92 2.01 2.17 10.32
CA VAL A 92 0.99 1.56 9.47
C VAL A 92 -0.23 2.47 9.37
N TYR A 93 -0.73 2.66 8.16
CA TYR A 93 -1.97 3.37 7.87
C TYR A 93 -3.00 2.41 7.29
N SER A 94 -3.97 2.00 8.11
CA SER A 94 -5.16 1.25 7.64
C SER A 94 -6.27 2.19 7.13
N GLY A 95 -6.12 3.48 7.40
CA GLY A 95 -6.94 4.60 6.91
C GLY A 95 -6.23 5.91 7.22
N PHE A 96 -6.71 7.00 6.61
CA PHE A 96 -6.10 8.33 6.73
C PHE A 96 -6.94 9.34 7.50
N SER A 97 -8.12 8.94 7.99
CA SER A 97 -8.98 9.82 8.80
C SER A 97 -8.27 10.27 10.07
N GLY A 98 -8.20 11.58 10.29
CA GLY A 98 -7.53 12.17 11.46
C GLY A 98 -6.01 12.03 11.48
N VAL A 99 -5.38 11.46 10.44
CA VAL A 99 -3.93 11.32 10.37
C VAL A 99 -3.29 12.66 10.06
N ASN A 100 -2.28 13.04 10.86
CA ASN A 100 -1.52 14.27 10.67
C ASN A 100 -0.47 14.13 9.54
N LEU A 101 -0.93 14.04 8.29
CA LEU A 101 -0.06 14.06 7.12
C LEU A 101 0.30 15.49 6.72
N SER A 102 1.52 15.69 6.21
CA SER A 102 1.89 16.92 5.51
C SER A 102 1.44 16.80 4.06
N LEU A 103 0.40 17.53 3.68
CA LEU A 103 -0.17 17.53 2.34
C LEU A 103 0.34 18.74 1.54
N ASP A 104 0.65 18.56 0.25
CA ASP A 104 0.98 19.62 -0.71
C ASP A 104 0.15 19.47 -2.00
N GLY A 105 -0.02 20.57 -2.72
CA GLY A 105 -0.79 20.62 -3.96
C GLY A 105 -2.28 20.40 -3.70
N VAL A 106 -2.89 19.47 -4.45
CA VAL A 106 -4.33 19.15 -4.32
C VAL A 106 -4.61 17.95 -3.43
N ALA A 107 -3.59 17.36 -2.80
CA ALA A 107 -3.76 16.15 -2.00
C ALA A 107 -4.68 16.41 -0.80
N THR A 108 -5.60 15.50 -0.54
CA THR A 108 -6.56 15.59 0.58
C THR A 108 -6.88 14.22 1.14
N VAL A 109 -7.34 14.19 2.38
CA VAL A 109 -8.02 13.01 2.95
C VAL A 109 -9.52 13.17 2.69
N THR A 110 -10.14 12.15 2.10
CA THR A 110 -11.57 12.12 1.83
C THR A 110 -12.38 11.89 3.10
N PRO A 111 -13.70 12.20 3.13
CA PRO A 111 -14.54 11.95 4.30
C PRO A 111 -14.60 10.47 4.73
N ASN A 112 -14.39 9.53 3.80
CA ASN A 112 -14.31 8.09 4.08
C ASN A 112 -12.88 7.61 4.41
N GLY A 113 -11.92 8.53 4.65
CA GLY A 113 -10.59 8.20 5.16
C GLY A 113 -9.60 7.68 4.12
N LEU A 114 -9.82 7.95 2.82
CA LEU A 114 -8.87 7.64 1.76
C LEU A 114 -7.94 8.82 1.52
N LEU A 115 -6.68 8.54 1.20
CA LEU A 115 -5.74 9.55 0.73
C LEU A 115 -5.91 9.74 -0.78
N GLU A 116 -6.48 10.88 -1.18
CA GLU A 116 -6.61 11.28 -2.57
C GLU A 116 -5.48 12.23 -2.94
N LEU A 117 -4.52 11.76 -3.76
CA LEU A 117 -3.42 12.62 -4.23
C LEU A 117 -3.86 13.60 -5.34
N THR A 118 -4.85 13.22 -6.14
CA THR A 118 -5.41 14.04 -7.23
C THR A 118 -6.88 13.68 -7.46
N ASN A 119 -7.69 14.67 -7.86
CA ASN A 119 -9.15 14.53 -8.01
C ASN A 119 -9.62 14.37 -9.48
N GLY A 120 -8.77 13.79 -10.35
CA GLY A 120 -9.13 13.51 -11.74
C GLY A 120 -9.12 14.71 -12.70
N ARG A 121 -9.01 15.96 -12.22
CA ARG A 121 -8.85 17.13 -13.11
C ARG A 121 -7.48 17.12 -13.79
N LEU A 122 -7.43 17.74 -14.96
CA LEU A 122 -6.24 17.79 -15.81
C LEU A 122 -5.09 18.56 -15.13
N ARG A 123 -3.87 18.05 -15.29
CA ARG A 123 -2.61 18.72 -14.91
C ARG A 123 -2.52 19.08 -13.43
N LEU A 124 -2.99 18.20 -12.55
CA LEU A 124 -2.81 18.35 -11.12
C LEU A 124 -1.60 17.58 -10.61
N LYS A 125 -1.08 18.02 -9.47
CA LYS A 125 -0.10 17.33 -8.64
C LYS A 125 -0.56 17.40 -7.19
N GLY A 126 -0.32 16.35 -6.45
CA GLY A 126 -0.49 16.36 -5.00
C GLY A 126 0.52 15.44 -4.36
N HIS A 127 0.92 15.79 -3.15
CA HIS A 127 1.91 15.06 -2.38
C HIS A 127 1.40 14.88 -0.97
N ALA A 128 1.76 13.77 -0.37
CA ALA A 128 1.48 13.48 1.02
C ALA A 128 2.72 12.89 1.66
N PHE A 129 3.13 13.48 2.78
CA PHE A 129 4.33 13.07 3.51
C PHE A 129 3.96 12.68 4.93
N HIS A 130 4.57 11.58 5.39
CA HIS A 130 4.63 11.28 6.81
C HIS A 130 5.21 12.48 7.57
N PRO A 131 4.66 12.88 8.73
CA PRO A 131 5.09 14.08 9.44
C PRO A 131 6.54 13.97 9.91
N ALA A 132 6.94 12.85 10.50
CA ALA A 132 8.29 12.63 10.99
C ALA A 132 9.28 12.31 9.84
N PRO A 133 10.52 12.81 9.89
CA PRO A 133 11.57 12.40 8.97
C PRO A 133 12.01 10.96 9.29
N PHE A 134 12.35 10.19 8.25
CA PHE A 134 12.92 8.85 8.41
C PHE A 134 14.45 8.92 8.42
N CYS A 135 15.09 8.41 9.47
CA CYS A 135 16.55 8.45 9.64
C CYS A 135 17.22 7.16 9.18
N PHE A 136 17.73 7.16 7.94
CA PHE A 136 18.48 6.05 7.36
C PHE A 136 19.78 5.71 8.11
N SER A 137 20.33 6.61 8.93
CA SER A 137 21.49 6.31 9.75
C SER A 137 21.38 6.94 11.12
N LYS A 138 21.65 6.15 12.15
CA LYS A 138 21.63 6.56 13.57
C LYS A 138 22.97 7.16 14.02
N ARG A 139 24.02 7.11 13.19
CA ARG A 139 25.36 7.63 13.51
C ARG A 139 26.02 8.25 12.28
N PRO A 140 26.77 9.36 12.43
CA PRO A 140 27.61 9.88 11.33
C PRO A 140 28.55 8.79 10.82
N ASN A 141 28.58 8.55 9.51
CA ASN A 141 29.37 7.50 8.85
C ASN A 141 29.07 6.05 9.32
N GLY A 142 27.93 5.83 9.97
CA GLY A 142 27.48 4.50 10.37
C GLY A 142 26.79 3.74 9.23
N THR A 143 26.55 2.45 9.45
CA THR A 143 25.77 1.59 8.55
C THR A 143 24.39 2.19 8.28
N VAL A 144 24.00 2.21 7.01
CA VAL A 144 22.67 2.63 6.57
C VAL A 144 21.67 1.54 6.94
N GLN A 145 20.49 1.94 7.43
CA GLN A 145 19.37 1.06 7.72
C GLN A 145 18.62 0.71 6.45
N SER A 146 18.38 -0.58 6.26
CA SER A 146 17.44 -1.11 5.28
C SER A 146 16.01 -0.66 5.61
N PHE A 147 15.15 -0.56 4.61
CA PHE A 147 13.74 -0.24 4.80
C PHE A 147 12.84 -1.05 3.87
N ALA A 148 11.59 -1.23 4.31
CA ALA A 148 10.55 -1.82 3.49
C ALA A 148 9.31 -0.93 3.52
N VAL A 149 8.62 -0.85 2.39
CA VAL A 149 7.34 -0.16 2.27
C VAL A 149 6.37 -1.05 1.50
N SER A 150 5.12 -1.07 1.96
CA SER A 150 4.01 -1.68 1.23
C SER A 150 2.83 -0.72 1.24
N TYR A 151 2.14 -0.62 0.11
CA TYR A 151 1.02 0.28 -0.08
C TYR A 151 0.05 -0.29 -1.12
N VAL A 152 -1.23 0.07 -0.99
CA VAL A 152 -2.26 -0.26 -1.97
C VAL A 152 -2.78 1.05 -2.54
N PHE A 153 -2.89 1.12 -3.87
CA PHE A 153 -3.37 2.32 -4.54
C PHE A 153 -4.36 1.98 -5.65
N ALA A 154 -5.17 2.97 -6.01
CA ALA A 154 -6.05 2.91 -7.17
C ALA A 154 -5.86 4.18 -8.00
N ILE A 155 -5.76 4.01 -9.32
CA ILE A 155 -5.80 5.11 -10.29
C ILE A 155 -7.10 4.98 -11.06
N TYR A 156 -8.00 5.91 -10.80
CA TYR A 156 -9.27 6.04 -11.52
C TYR A 156 -9.18 7.20 -12.51
N CYS A 157 -9.82 7.04 -13.67
CA CYS A 157 -9.78 8.05 -14.71
C CYS A 157 -11.13 8.21 -15.40
N ASP A 158 -11.69 9.40 -15.25
CA ASP A 158 -12.96 9.81 -15.87
C ASP A 158 -12.86 9.90 -17.40
N GLN A 159 -11.67 10.24 -17.91
CA GLN A 159 -11.38 10.37 -19.33
C GLN A 159 -10.34 9.32 -19.76
N PRO A 160 -10.75 8.21 -20.41
CA PRO A 160 -9.86 7.10 -20.75
C PRO A 160 -8.63 7.51 -21.57
N ASN A 161 -8.78 8.53 -22.41
CA ASN A 161 -7.77 8.96 -23.38
C ASN A 161 -6.74 9.95 -22.83
N ILE A 162 -6.95 10.52 -21.65
CA ILE A 162 -6.05 11.53 -21.04
C ILE A 162 -5.55 11.04 -19.66
N CYS A 163 -5.66 9.75 -19.42
CA CYS A 163 -5.30 9.17 -18.15
C CYS A 163 -3.78 8.94 -18.05
N GLY A 164 -3.12 9.81 -17.30
CA GLY A 164 -1.70 9.74 -16.98
C GLY A 164 -1.39 10.70 -15.83
N HIS A 165 -0.25 10.58 -15.13
CA HIS A 165 0.94 9.81 -15.53
C HIS A 165 1.32 8.70 -14.54
N GLY A 166 0.66 8.63 -13.38
CA GLY A 166 0.85 7.58 -12.38
C GLY A 166 0.91 8.14 -10.95
N ILE A 167 1.42 7.30 -10.05
CA ILE A 167 1.75 7.61 -8.66
C ILE A 167 3.21 7.26 -8.40
N ALA A 168 3.84 7.88 -7.41
CA ALA A 168 5.18 7.50 -6.97
C ALA A 168 5.24 7.36 -5.44
N PHE A 169 5.91 6.31 -4.98
CA PHE A 169 6.48 6.30 -3.63
C PHE A 169 7.75 7.15 -3.64
N LEU A 170 7.91 8.03 -2.65
CA LEU A 170 8.93 9.07 -2.64
C LEU A 170 9.66 9.12 -1.30
N LEU A 171 10.99 9.06 -1.37
CA LEU A 171 11.89 9.46 -0.30
C LEU A 171 12.60 10.74 -0.74
N ALA A 172 12.46 11.82 0.04
CA ALA A 172 13.04 13.11 -0.31
C ALA A 172 13.65 13.77 0.92
N GLU A 173 14.76 14.49 0.73
CA GLU A 173 15.39 15.28 1.80
C GLU A 173 14.48 16.43 2.27
N ASN A 174 13.66 16.96 1.36
CA ASN A 174 12.70 18.01 1.66
C ASN A 174 11.32 17.68 1.07
N LYS A 175 10.29 18.34 1.62
CA LYS A 175 8.89 18.16 1.21
C LYS A 175 8.42 19.23 0.22
N ASN A 176 9.33 20.09 -0.28
CA ASN A 176 8.96 21.24 -1.11
C ASN A 176 8.99 20.89 -2.59
N PHE A 177 7.83 20.52 -3.13
CA PHE A 177 7.61 20.25 -4.54
C PHE A 177 6.73 21.31 -5.21
N SER A 178 6.72 22.53 -4.68
CA SER A 178 5.89 23.63 -5.18
C SER A 178 6.20 23.99 -6.64
N THR A 179 7.48 23.94 -7.04
CA THR A 179 7.95 24.24 -8.40
C THR A 179 7.92 23.04 -9.34
N ALA A 180 7.53 21.86 -8.85
CA ALA A 180 7.47 20.66 -9.67
C ALA A 180 6.25 20.71 -10.59
N MET A 181 6.40 20.20 -11.80
CA MET A 181 5.35 20.20 -12.81
C MET A 181 4.51 18.92 -12.72
N PRO A 182 3.22 18.98 -13.05
CA PRO A 182 2.37 17.81 -13.18
C PRO A 182 2.76 17.01 -14.43
N SER A 183 1.90 16.07 -14.81
CA SER A 183 2.03 15.32 -16.06
C SER A 183 3.29 14.44 -16.12
N GLN A 184 4.11 14.56 -17.18
CA GLN A 184 5.28 13.70 -17.41
C GLN A 184 6.34 13.80 -16.30
N TYR A 185 6.31 14.87 -15.52
CA TYR A 185 7.23 15.12 -14.41
C TYR A 185 6.73 14.56 -13.08
N MET A 186 5.53 13.96 -13.04
CA MET A 186 4.95 13.25 -11.89
C MET A 186 4.85 14.09 -10.60
N GLY A 187 4.95 15.43 -10.70
CA GLY A 187 5.04 16.30 -9.52
C GLY A 187 6.38 16.23 -8.79
N LEU A 188 7.44 15.63 -9.37
CA LEU A 188 8.73 15.45 -8.69
C LEU A 188 9.79 16.46 -9.13
N ILE A 189 9.73 16.86 -10.40
CA ILE A 189 10.71 17.74 -11.07
C ILE A 189 9.99 18.69 -12.03
N ASN A 190 10.74 19.55 -12.71
CA ASN A 190 10.27 20.37 -13.82
C ASN A 190 11.22 20.24 -15.03
N ASP A 191 10.90 20.98 -16.08
CA ASP A 191 11.67 21.07 -17.31
C ASP A 191 13.07 21.69 -17.15
N HIS A 192 13.32 22.44 -16.07
CA HIS A 192 14.58 23.11 -15.81
C HIS A 192 15.53 22.31 -14.89
N ASN A 193 15.02 21.44 -14.02
CA ASN A 193 15.82 20.70 -13.03
C ASN A 193 15.84 19.18 -13.26
N ASN A 194 15.35 18.70 -14.39
CA ASN A 194 15.40 17.28 -14.73
C ASN A 194 16.85 16.78 -14.85
N GLY A 195 17.23 15.80 -14.02
CA GLY A 195 18.58 15.26 -13.97
C GLY A 195 19.55 16.01 -13.03
N GLU A 196 19.09 17.04 -12.33
CA GLU A 196 19.91 17.80 -11.39
C GLU A 196 20.20 16.98 -10.11
N ALA A 197 21.47 16.86 -9.74
CA ALA A 197 21.90 16.09 -8.57
C ALA A 197 21.36 16.67 -7.24
N ARG A 198 21.04 17.97 -7.23
CA ARG A 198 20.47 18.68 -6.07
C ARG A 198 19.03 18.31 -5.75
N ASN A 199 18.32 17.58 -6.62
CA ASN A 199 16.95 17.16 -6.36
C ASN A 199 16.83 16.20 -5.16
N ARG A 200 17.91 15.47 -4.82
CA ARG A 200 18.08 14.65 -3.60
C ARG A 200 16.81 13.92 -3.15
N PHE A 201 16.21 13.19 -4.09
CA PHE A 201 15.11 12.28 -3.84
C PHE A 201 15.35 10.94 -4.54
N PHE A 202 14.66 9.92 -4.05
CA PHE A 202 14.51 8.61 -4.68
C PHE A 202 13.02 8.32 -4.84
N ALA A 203 12.62 7.86 -6.02
CA ALA A 203 11.22 7.60 -6.33
C ALA A 203 11.02 6.28 -7.07
N VAL A 204 9.97 5.55 -6.69
CA VAL A 204 9.50 4.37 -7.41
C VAL A 204 8.13 4.68 -7.99
N THR A 205 8.05 4.72 -9.32
CA THR A 205 6.85 5.15 -10.03
C THR A 205 6.00 3.96 -10.48
N SER A 206 4.72 3.99 -10.16
CA SER A 206 3.70 3.09 -10.69
C SER A 206 2.86 3.83 -11.71
N ARG A 207 2.84 3.34 -12.95
CA ARG A 207 2.01 3.90 -14.04
C ARG A 207 0.82 3.01 -14.32
N LYS A 208 -0.22 3.59 -14.89
CA LYS A 208 -1.41 2.88 -15.32
C LYS A 208 -1.14 2.00 -16.55
N GLN A 209 -1.70 0.80 -16.56
CA GLN A 209 -2.01 0.03 -17.77
C GLN A 209 -3.55 -0.04 -17.91
N GLY A 210 -4.11 0.37 -19.05
CA GLY A 210 -5.56 0.23 -19.32
C GLY A 210 -6.46 1.37 -18.82
N LEU A 211 -7.76 1.10 -18.56
CA LEU A 211 -8.79 2.09 -18.18
C LEU A 211 -8.85 2.41 -16.67
N SER A 212 -8.42 1.51 -15.81
CA SER A 212 -8.26 1.69 -14.36
C SER A 212 -7.13 0.77 -13.90
N SER A 213 -6.37 1.16 -12.88
CA SER A 213 -5.36 0.27 -12.28
C SER A 213 -5.48 0.28 -10.76
N LYS A 214 -5.72 -0.90 -10.20
CA LYS A 214 -5.58 -1.19 -8.76
C LYS A 214 -4.45 -2.20 -8.63
N ALA A 215 -3.43 -1.86 -7.84
CA ALA A 215 -2.28 -2.74 -7.68
C ALA A 215 -1.71 -2.63 -6.26
N PRO A 216 -1.25 -3.75 -5.67
CA PRO A 216 -0.35 -3.70 -4.54
C PRO A 216 1.01 -3.19 -5.01
N GLY A 217 1.63 -2.31 -4.22
CA GLY A 217 3.02 -1.89 -4.37
C GLY A 217 3.80 -2.33 -3.13
N SER A 218 4.89 -3.05 -3.32
CA SER A 218 5.82 -3.42 -2.25
C SER A 218 7.25 -3.21 -2.72
N LEU A 219 8.07 -2.61 -1.87
CA LEU A 219 9.46 -2.32 -2.13
C LEU A 219 10.28 -2.57 -0.87
N VAL A 220 11.32 -3.39 -1.01
CA VAL A 220 12.30 -3.64 0.04
C VAL A 220 13.65 -3.17 -0.49
N LEU A 221 14.28 -2.20 0.19
CA LEU A 221 15.66 -1.81 -0.05
C LEU A 221 16.49 -2.28 1.14
N VAL A 222 17.44 -3.18 0.86
CA VAL A 222 18.40 -3.71 1.81
C VAL A 222 19.61 -2.81 1.90
#